data_AF-A0A1H4IEB1-F1
#
_entry.id   AF-A0A1H4IEB1-F1
#
_cell.length_a   1.000
_cell.length_b   1.000
_cell.length_c   1.000
_cell.angle_alpha   90.00
_cell.angle_beta   90.00
_cell.angle_gamma   90.00
#
_symmetry.space_group_name_H-M   'P 1'
#
loop_
_entity.id
_entity.type
_entity.pdbx_description
1 polymer ?
#
loop_
_entity_poly.entity_id
_entity_poly.type
_entity_poly.pdbx_seq_one_letter_code
_entity_poly.pdbx_strand_id
1 'polypeptide(L)'
;MPTYETLPRFNNDLDRLTSEQRRRFRQTVTAFVEDLRTGRFRAGLRVKRVQRAPGVYELTWSMGTGPAGRATWEYGPEHRPGTPHVIWRRIGTHDILTGP
;
A
#
# COMPACT_ATOMS: atom_id res chain seq x y z
N MET A 1 -1.12 16.96 3.66
CA MET A 1 -1.54 15.60 3.24
C MET A 1 -0.47 15.05 2.31
N PRO A 2 0.02 13.82 2.50
CA PRO A 2 0.96 13.18 1.57
C PRO A 2 0.42 13.19 0.16
N THR A 3 1.31 13.29 -0.82
CA THR A 3 0.94 13.17 -2.23
C THR A 3 1.03 11.71 -2.64
N TYR A 4 0.18 11.28 -3.59
CA TYR A 4 0.23 9.91 -4.08
C TYR A 4 -0.05 9.84 -5.57
N GLU A 5 0.50 8.79 -6.17
CA GLU A 5 0.22 8.35 -7.53
C GLU A 5 -0.19 6.88 -7.51
N THR A 6 -0.90 6.45 -8.55
CA THR A 6 -1.29 5.05 -8.74
C THR A 6 -0.83 4.59 -10.11
N LEU A 7 -0.14 3.46 -10.17
CA LEU A 7 0.18 2.85 -11.46
C LEU A 7 -1.10 2.27 -12.12
N PRO A 8 -1.18 2.17 -13.46
CA PRO A 8 -2.34 1.57 -14.13
C PRO A 8 -2.69 0.17 -13.62
N ARG A 9 -1.66 -0.60 -13.23
CA ARG A 9 -1.80 -1.95 -12.69
C ARG A 9 -2.50 -1.95 -11.32
N PHE A 10 -2.23 -0.95 -10.48
CA PHE A 10 -2.93 -0.75 -9.21
C PHE A 10 -4.43 -0.51 -9.43
N ASN A 11 -4.79 0.31 -10.42
CA ASN A 11 -6.20 0.61 -10.70
C ASN A 11 -6.95 -0.64 -11.18
N ASN A 12 -6.34 -1.41 -12.09
CA ASN A 12 -6.92 -2.69 -12.54
C ASN A 12 -7.10 -3.70 -11.40
N ASP A 13 -6.11 -3.76 -10.49
CA ASP A 13 -6.17 -4.61 -9.31
C ASP A 13 -7.27 -4.15 -8.33
N LEU A 14 -7.39 -2.83 -8.10
CA LEU A 14 -8.41 -2.23 -7.24
C LEU A 14 -9.82 -2.51 -7.78
N ASP A 15 -9.99 -2.50 -9.11
CA ASP A 15 -11.27 -2.78 -9.76
C ASP A 15 -11.74 -4.23 -9.55
N ARG A 16 -10.81 -5.17 -9.34
CA ARG A 16 -11.12 -6.57 -9.05
C ARG A 16 -11.51 -6.81 -7.60
N LEU A 17 -11.26 -5.86 -6.70
CA LEU A 17 -11.64 -6.00 -5.29
C LEU A 17 -13.15 -5.80 -5.10
N THR A 18 -13.72 -6.60 -4.20
CA THR A 18 -15.10 -6.41 -3.74
C THR A 18 -15.24 -5.09 -2.98
N SER A 19 -16.47 -4.57 -2.88
CA SER A 19 -16.74 -3.34 -2.11
C SER A 19 -16.26 -3.42 -0.66
N GLU A 20 -16.36 -4.59 -0.04
CA GLU A 20 -15.87 -4.81 1.32
C GLU A 20 -14.34 -4.74 1.40
N GLN A 21 -13.64 -5.37 0.45
CA GLN A 21 -12.19 -5.31 0.37
C GLN A 21 -11.70 -3.87 0.15
N ARG A 22 -12.34 -3.12 -0.75
CA ARG A 22 -12.04 -1.69 -0.97
C ARG A 22 -12.26 -0.86 0.30
N ARG A 23 -13.32 -1.15 1.06
CA ARG A 23 -13.58 -0.48 2.34
C ARG A 23 -12.49 -0.76 3.36
N ARG A 24 -12.09 -2.02 3.53
CA ARG A 24 -10.98 -2.40 4.43
C ARG A 24 -9.68 -1.72 4.01
N PHE A 25 -9.37 -1.73 2.72
CA PHE A 25 -8.19 -1.04 2.19
C PHE A 25 -8.20 0.45 2.51
N ARG A 26 -9.31 1.16 2.27
CA ARG A 26 -9.41 2.60 2.60
C ARG A 26 -9.17 2.88 4.08
N GLN A 27 -9.69 2.04 4.97
CA GLN A 27 -9.43 2.17 6.42
C GLN A 27 -7.94 2.00 6.74
N THR A 28 -7.27 1.04 6.10
CA THR A 28 -5.82 0.87 6.23
C THR A 28 -5.05 2.05 5.66
N VAL A 29 -5.47 2.63 4.53
CA VAL A 29 -4.82 3.82 3.95
C VAL A 29 -4.88 5.01 4.91
N THR A 30 -5.97 5.20 5.65
CA THR A 30 -6.05 6.25 6.68
C THR A 30 -4.96 6.07 7.73
N ALA A 31 -4.84 4.87 8.31
CA ALA A 31 -3.79 4.53 9.28
C ALA A 31 -2.38 4.68 8.70
N PHE A 32 -2.18 4.25 7.46
CA PHE A 32 -0.92 4.37 6.74
C PHE A 32 -0.51 5.83 6.54
N VAL A 33 -1.44 6.70 6.15
CA VAL A 33 -1.19 8.13 5.92
C VAL A 33 -0.82 8.87 7.20
N GLU A 34 -1.39 8.49 8.34
CA GLU A 34 -0.99 9.02 9.65
C GLU A 34 0.45 8.64 9.98
N ASP A 35 0.76 7.35 9.86
CA ASP A 35 2.09 6.81 10.17
C ASP A 35 3.16 7.34 9.23
N LEU A 36 2.84 7.49 7.94
CA LEU A 36 3.72 8.03 6.91
C LEU A 36 4.23 9.44 7.24
N ARG A 37 3.40 10.27 7.89
CA ARG A 37 3.81 11.63 8.31
C ARG A 37 4.83 11.62 9.44
N THR A 38 4.84 10.56 10.25
CA THR A 38 5.78 10.42 11.38
C THR A 38 7.00 9.57 11.02
N GLY A 39 6.98 8.91 9.85
CA GLY A 39 8.00 7.95 9.43
C GLY A 39 8.00 6.65 10.25
N ARG A 40 7.03 6.43 11.13
CA ARG A 40 6.94 5.26 12.01
C ARG A 40 5.64 4.52 11.76
N PHE A 41 5.74 3.32 11.19
CA PHE A 41 4.60 2.46 10.91
C PHE A 41 4.24 1.59 12.12
N ARG A 42 2.95 1.56 12.47
CA ARG A 42 2.42 0.65 13.48
C ARG A 42 2.55 -0.80 13.01
N ALA A 43 2.84 -1.70 13.95
CA ALA A 43 3.08 -3.12 13.65
C ALA A 43 1.91 -3.81 12.92
N GLY A 44 0.67 -3.34 13.16
CA GLY A 44 -0.54 -3.86 12.51
C GLY A 44 -0.55 -3.70 10.98
N LEU A 45 0.14 -2.69 10.43
CA LEU A 45 0.25 -2.49 8.98
C LEU A 45 1.26 -3.45 8.34
N ARG A 46 2.15 -4.04 9.14
CA ARG A 46 3.21 -4.96 8.69
C ARG A 46 4.02 -4.42 7.51
N VAL A 47 4.35 -3.13 7.57
CA VAL A 47 5.15 -2.49 6.53
C VAL A 47 6.55 -3.09 6.52
N LYS A 48 6.98 -3.65 5.39
CA LYS A 48 8.34 -4.19 5.21
C LYS A 48 8.79 -4.06 3.75
N ARG A 49 10.10 -4.14 3.52
CA ARG A 49 10.68 -4.14 2.18
C ARG A 49 10.41 -5.47 1.48
N VAL A 50 10.08 -5.39 0.19
CA VAL A 50 9.97 -6.56 -0.69
C VAL A 50 11.37 -6.99 -1.11
N GLN A 51 11.75 -8.23 -0.79
CA GLN A 51 13.14 -8.69 -0.95
C GLN A 51 13.65 -8.65 -2.41
N ARG A 52 12.78 -8.97 -3.38
CA ARG A 52 13.15 -9.05 -4.80
C ARG A 52 12.87 -7.76 -5.59
N ALA A 53 12.49 -6.68 -4.90
CA ALA A 53 12.16 -5.40 -5.52
C ALA A 53 12.71 -4.24 -4.65
N PRO A 54 13.97 -3.83 -4.87
CA PRO A 54 14.56 -2.71 -4.14
C PRO A 54 13.72 -1.45 -4.24
N GLY A 55 13.53 -0.74 -3.13
CA GLY A 55 12.71 0.47 -3.06
C GLY A 55 11.20 0.21 -2.90
N VAL A 56 10.75 -1.03 -3.11
CA VAL A 56 9.35 -1.42 -2.95
C VAL A 56 9.10 -1.94 -1.53
N TYR A 57 7.98 -1.50 -0.97
CA TYR A 57 7.46 -1.86 0.33
C TYR A 57 6.13 -2.56 0.15
N GLU A 58 5.82 -3.50 1.05
CA GLU A 58 4.48 -4.07 1.19
C GLU A 58 3.81 -3.57 2.46
N LEU A 59 2.48 -3.60 2.48
CA LEU A 59 1.67 -3.50 3.69
C LEU A 59 0.53 -4.51 3.67
N THR A 60 -0.05 -4.76 4.84
CA THR A 60 -1.22 -5.63 5.03
C THR A 60 -2.47 -4.81 5.36
N TRP A 61 -3.55 -4.98 4.60
CA TRP A 61 -4.81 -4.25 4.79
C TRP A 61 -6.01 -5.13 5.17
N SER A 62 -5.85 -6.45 5.16
CA SER A 62 -6.87 -7.38 5.67
C SER A 62 -6.20 -8.57 6.35
N MET A 63 -6.63 -8.87 7.56
CA MET A 63 -6.28 -10.04 8.36
C MET A 63 -7.60 -10.65 8.84
N GLY A 64 -8.14 -11.60 8.08
CA GLY A 64 -9.40 -12.27 8.40
C GLY A 64 -9.34 -13.75 8.00
N THR A 65 -10.48 -14.43 7.97
CA THR A 65 -10.61 -15.84 7.56
C THR A 65 -10.33 -16.11 6.08
N GLY A 66 -10.12 -15.06 5.28
CA GLY A 66 -9.68 -15.14 3.88
C GLY A 66 -8.20 -14.77 3.69
N PRO A 67 -7.68 -14.88 2.46
CA PRO A 67 -6.29 -14.52 2.17
C PRO A 67 -6.00 -13.08 2.58
N ALA A 68 -4.89 -12.89 3.27
CA ALA A 68 -4.54 -11.60 3.83
C ALA A 68 -4.27 -10.60 2.69
N GLY A 69 -4.97 -9.46 2.74
CA GLY A 69 -4.86 -8.42 1.72
C GLY A 69 -3.47 -7.78 1.77
N ARG A 70 -2.85 -7.57 0.62
CA ARG A 70 -1.56 -6.90 0.45
C ARG A 70 -1.69 -5.71 -0.50
N ALA A 71 -0.83 -4.73 -0.29
CA ALA A 71 -0.58 -3.67 -1.26
C ALA A 71 0.92 -3.40 -1.32
N THR A 72 1.45 -3.15 -2.52
CA THR A 72 2.83 -2.73 -2.73
C THR A 72 2.88 -1.26 -3.12
N TRP A 73 3.90 -0.57 -2.61
CA TRP A 73 4.12 0.85 -2.83
C TRP A 73 5.60 1.19 -2.74
N GLU A 74 5.98 2.35 -3.26
CA GLU A 74 7.33 2.88 -3.15
C GLU A 74 7.28 4.38 -2.84
N TYR A 75 8.39 4.91 -2.34
CA TYR A 75 8.56 6.36 -2.23
C TYR A 75 8.92 6.91 -3.61
N GLY A 76 8.17 7.92 -4.05
CA GLY A 76 8.55 8.73 -5.21
C GLY A 76 9.29 10.01 -4.81
N PRO A 77 9.67 10.84 -5.79
CA PRO A 77 10.27 12.14 -5.51
C PRO A 77 9.32 13.02 -4.70
N GLU A 78 9.85 13.86 -3.81
CA GLU A 78 9.01 14.81 -3.07
C GLU A 78 8.40 15.83 -4.03
N HIS A 79 7.07 15.85 -4.14
CA HIS A 79 6.36 16.90 -4.88
C HIS A 79 6.12 18.16 -4.04
N ARG A 80 6.26 18.04 -2.72
CA ARG A 80 6.14 19.14 -1.76
C ARG A 80 7.24 18.98 -0.71
N PRO A 81 8.00 20.03 -0.40
CA PRO A 81 9.09 19.95 0.57
C PRO A 81 8.66 19.35 1.90
N GLY A 82 9.39 18.34 2.38
CA GLY A 82 9.14 17.69 3.68
C GLY A 82 7.86 16.85 3.73
N THR A 83 7.25 16.58 2.57
CA THR A 83 6.05 15.74 2.46
C THR A 83 6.36 14.48 1.65
N PRO A 84 6.26 13.29 2.26
CA PRO A 84 6.44 12.04 1.53
C PRO A 84 5.49 11.92 0.33
N HIS A 85 6.01 11.40 -0.78
CA HIS A 85 5.23 11.00 -1.93
C HIS A 85 5.20 9.47 -2.05
N VAL A 86 4.03 8.91 -2.29
CA VAL A 86 3.81 7.45 -2.39
C VAL A 86 3.29 7.08 -3.76
N ILE A 87 3.96 6.14 -4.41
CA ILE A 87 3.49 5.53 -5.66
C ILE A 87 2.91 4.17 -5.32
N TRP A 88 1.59 4.00 -5.48
CA TRP A 88 0.91 2.71 -5.31
C TRP A 88 1.11 1.85 -6.55
N ARG A 89 1.61 0.63 -6.34
CA ARG A 89 2.00 -0.27 -7.42
C ARG A 89 0.98 -1.37 -7.68
N ARG A 90 0.64 -2.16 -6.66
CA ARG A 90 -0.30 -3.29 -6.73
C ARG A 90 -1.17 -3.37 -5.48
N ILE A 91 -2.35 -3.96 -5.60
CA ILE A 91 -3.24 -4.27 -4.46
C ILE A 91 -3.92 -5.62 -4.71
N GLY A 92 -4.13 -6.43 -3.68
CA GLY A 92 -4.74 -7.74 -3.89
C GLY A 92 -4.46 -8.67 -2.72
N THR A 93 -4.27 -9.94 -3.03
CA THR A 93 -3.88 -10.95 -2.04
C THR A 93 -2.37 -11.17 -2.11
N HIS A 94 -1.90 -12.36 -1.73
CA HIS A 94 -0.47 -12.67 -1.74
C HIS A 94 0.10 -12.78 -3.17
N ASP A 95 -0.76 -13.00 -4.17
CA ASP A 95 -0.44 -13.15 -5.58
C ASP A 95 0.30 -11.94 -6.18
N ILE A 96 0.01 -10.72 -5.70
CA ILE A 96 0.63 -9.50 -6.22
C ILE A 96 2.14 -9.42 -5.98
N LEU A 97 2.69 -10.22 -5.05
CA LEU A 97 4.12 -10.25 -4.74
C LEU A 97 4.96 -10.98 -5.79
N THR A 98 4.33 -11.70 -6.71
CA THR A 98 5.01 -12.37 -7.85
C THR A 98 5.43 -11.39 -8.95
N GLY A 99 4.92 -10.16 -8.94
CA GLY A 99 5.30 -9.06 -9.83
C GLY A 99 4.97 -7.70 -9.20
N PRO A 100 5.75 -7.26 -8.19
CA PRO A 100 5.41 -6.19 -7.26
C PRO A 100 5.53 -4.74 -7.78
#